data_AF-A0A2N1HVT9-F1
#
_entry.id   AF-A0A2N1HVT9-F1
#
_cell.length_a   1.000
_cell.length_b   1.000
_cell.length_c   1.000
_cell.angle_alpha   90.00
_cell.angle_beta   90.00
_cell.angle_gamma   90.00
#
_symmetry.space_group_name_H-M   'P 1'
#
loop_
_entity.id
_entity.type
_entity.pdbx_description
1 polymer ?
#
loop_
_entity_poly.entity_id
_entity_poly.type
_entity_poly.pdbx_seq_one_letter_code
_entity_poly.pdbx_strand_id
1 'polypeptide(L)'
;MEVKTAEKILEASAFMSVGLDKLFVELSKIEDLKERKEFSPFVKDFLTGFYNFRDEIGNRHPDLHPDYLGIETYANMQQKFKLPDYPIAPPSQESIEKAIALGIRMKNARDK
;
A
#
# COMPACT_ATOMS: atom_id res chain seq x y z
N MET A 1 9.17 -0.05 -17.12
CA MET A 1 8.96 -1.29 -16.35
C MET A 1 7.77 -1.99 -16.98
N GLU A 2 7.90 -3.27 -17.34
CA GLU A 2 6.79 -4.07 -17.87
C GLU A 2 5.65 -4.20 -16.85
N VAL A 3 4.39 -4.24 -17.32
CA VAL A 3 3.19 -4.35 -16.46
C VAL A 3 3.28 -5.57 -15.54
N LYS A 4 3.64 -6.74 -16.07
CA LYS A 4 3.81 -7.97 -15.28
C LYS A 4 4.87 -7.86 -14.19
N THR A 5 5.91 -7.06 -14.43
CA THR A 5 6.94 -6.80 -13.42
C THR A 5 6.39 -5.88 -12.33
N ALA A 6 5.63 -4.86 -12.71
CA ALA A 6 4.96 -3.96 -11.78
C ALA A 6 3.95 -4.71 -10.89
N GLU A 7 3.13 -5.60 -11.47
CA GLU A 7 2.18 -6.43 -10.72
C GLU A 7 2.87 -7.32 -9.68
N LYS A 8 3.96 -8.00 -10.04
CA LYS A 8 4.73 -8.86 -9.12
C LYS A 8 5.36 -8.06 -7.98
N ILE A 9 5.90 -6.89 -8.32
CA ILE A 9 6.46 -5.99 -7.32
C ILE A 9 5.36 -5.51 -6.38
N LEU A 10 4.18 -5.20 -6.92
CA LEU A 10 3.05 -4.74 -6.16
C LEU A 10 2.49 -5.83 -5.24
N GLU A 11 2.45 -7.08 -5.70
CA GLU A 11 2.13 -8.24 -4.87
C GLU A 11 3.13 -8.40 -3.72
N ALA A 12 4.43 -8.26 -3.96
CA ALA A 12 5.44 -8.27 -2.90
C ALA A 12 5.25 -7.11 -1.91
N SER A 13 4.87 -5.92 -2.40
CA SER A 13 4.52 -4.76 -1.57
C SER A 13 3.30 -5.03 -0.68
N ALA A 14 2.28 -5.71 -1.22
CA ALA A 14 1.10 -6.12 -0.46
C ALA A 14 1.47 -7.10 0.66
N PHE A 15 2.36 -8.07 0.40
CA PHE A 15 2.89 -8.95 1.44
C PHE A 15 3.65 -8.18 2.53
N MET A 16 4.53 -7.25 2.14
CA MET A 16 5.27 -6.41 3.10
C MET A 16 4.33 -5.55 3.95
N SER A 17 3.20 -5.08 3.40
CA SER A 17 2.20 -4.33 4.17
C SER A 17 1.62 -5.13 5.33
N VAL A 18 1.40 -6.44 5.14
CA VAL A 18 0.94 -7.31 6.23
C VAL A 18 2.00 -7.43 7.34
N GLY A 19 3.28 -7.45 6.96
CA GLY A 19 4.39 -7.40 7.91
C GLY A 19 4.46 -6.07 8.67
N LEU A 20 4.23 -4.95 7.98
CA LEU A 20 4.15 -3.61 8.58
C LEU A 20 3.07 -3.51 9.64
N ASP A 21 1.86 -4.02 9.37
CA ASP A 21 0.76 -4.03 10.34
C ASP A 21 1.21 -4.73 11.66
N LYS A 22 1.89 -5.87 11.53
CA LYS A 22 2.44 -6.61 12.68
C LYS A 22 3.53 -5.82 13.39
N LEU A 23 4.45 -5.21 12.65
CA LEU A 23 5.50 -4.37 13.21
C LEU A 23 4.91 -3.23 14.05
N PHE A 24 3.89 -2.53 13.55
CA PHE A 24 3.24 -1.46 14.30
C PHE A 24 2.57 -1.96 15.57
N VAL A 25 1.93 -3.13 15.52
CA VAL A 25 1.36 -3.77 16.71
C VAL A 25 2.45 -4.06 17.74
N GLU A 26 3.59 -4.65 17.35
CA GLU A 26 4.68 -4.93 18.29
C GLU A 26 5.31 -3.65 18.85
N LEU A 27 5.57 -2.64 18.02
CA LEU A 27 6.09 -1.33 18.48
C LEU A 27 5.12 -0.64 19.45
N SER A 28 3.81 -0.85 19.28
CA SER A 28 2.79 -0.28 20.19
C SER A 28 2.84 -0.87 21.60
N LYS A 29 3.44 -2.06 21.78
CA LYS A 29 3.59 -2.74 23.07
C LYS A 29 4.81 -2.27 23.88
N ILE A 30 5.75 -1.53 23.26
CA ILE A 30 6.94 -1.03 23.95
C ILE A 30 6.53 0.12 24.90
N GLU A 31 6.42 -0.15 26.20
CA GLU A 31 5.96 0.85 27.18
C GLU A 31 6.92 2.05 27.32
N ASP A 32 8.23 1.81 27.20
CA ASP A 32 9.21 2.89 27.21
C ASP A 32 9.15 3.69 25.91
N LEU A 33 8.61 4.92 26.01
CA LEU A 33 8.50 5.84 24.88
C LEU A 33 9.85 6.28 24.32
N LYS A 34 10.92 6.26 25.11
CA LYS A 34 12.27 6.59 24.65
C LYS A 34 12.79 5.46 23.75
N GLU A 35 12.72 4.21 24.22
CA GLU A 35 13.05 3.03 23.44
C GLU A 35 12.20 2.95 22.15
N ARG A 36 10.88 3.13 22.26
CA ARG A 36 9.98 3.15 21.10
C ARG A 36 10.38 4.21 20.07
N LYS A 37 10.84 5.38 20.52
CA LYS A 37 11.28 6.47 19.63
C LYS A 37 12.54 6.13 18.86
N GLU A 38 13.41 5.27 19.38
CA GLU A 38 14.63 4.83 18.68
C GLU A 38 14.32 4.10 17.37
N PHE A 39 13.13 3.49 17.24
CA PHE A 39 12.67 2.85 16.01
C PHE A 39 12.11 3.84 14.97
N SER A 40 11.79 5.07 15.36
CA SER A 40 11.13 6.06 14.48
C SER A 40 11.91 6.34 13.18
N PRO A 41 13.25 6.52 13.20
CA PRO A 41 14.02 6.75 11.98
C PRO A 41 13.94 5.56 11.01
N PHE A 42 14.08 4.34 11.53
CA PHE A 42 14.02 3.11 10.73
C PHE A 42 12.64 2.92 10.09
N VAL A 43 11.58 3.10 10.88
CA VAL A 43 10.20 3.04 10.38
C VAL A 43 9.97 4.11 9.32
N LYS A 44 10.44 5.35 9.53
CA LYS A 44 10.31 6.44 8.57
C LYS A 44 11.00 6.11 7.25
N ASP A 45 12.26 5.67 7.29
CA ASP A 45 13.04 5.39 6.08
C ASP A 45 12.45 4.22 5.30
N PHE A 46 12.03 3.17 6.01
CA PHE A 46 11.35 2.03 5.40
C PHE A 46 10.03 2.45 4.75
N LEU A 47 9.16 3.18 5.46
CA LEU A 47 7.88 3.66 4.92
C LEU A 47 8.09 4.59 3.72
N THR A 48 9.10 5.45 3.77
CA THR A 48 9.42 6.36 2.65
C THR A 48 9.81 5.56 1.41
N GLY A 49 10.72 4.60 1.54
CA GLY A 49 11.09 3.73 0.42
C GLY A 49 9.91 2.91 -0.10
N PHE A 50 9.10 2.38 0.82
CA PHE A 50 7.91 1.59 0.52
C PHE A 50 6.86 2.38 -0.29
N TYR A 51 6.51 3.58 0.15
CA TYR A 51 5.54 4.44 -0.55
C TYR A 51 6.09 4.97 -1.87
N ASN A 52 7.37 5.39 -1.91
CA ASN A 52 7.99 5.84 -3.16
C ASN A 52 7.95 4.76 -4.25
N PHE A 53 8.11 3.50 -3.86
CA PHE A 53 8.09 2.40 -4.80
C PHE A 53 6.69 2.11 -5.35
N ARG A 54 5.66 2.22 -4.50
CA ARG A 54 4.25 2.13 -4.90
C ARG A 54 3.85 3.29 -5.81
N ASP A 55 4.26 4.50 -5.47
CA ASP A 55 4.03 5.70 -6.29
C ASP A 55 4.70 5.57 -7.66
N GLU A 56 5.92 5.07 -7.73
CA GLU A 56 6.63 4.86 -9.00
C GLU A 56 5.91 3.86 -9.91
N ILE A 57 5.36 2.78 -9.33
CA ILE A 57 4.52 1.83 -10.06
C ILE A 57 3.27 2.54 -10.59
N GLY A 58 2.55 3.24 -9.73
CA GLY A 58 1.32 3.91 -10.11
C GLY A 58 1.51 5.09 -11.06
N ASN A 59 2.68 5.75 -11.05
CA ASN A 59 3.01 6.78 -12.04
C ASN A 59 3.23 6.18 -13.43
N ARG A 60 3.79 4.97 -13.51
CA ARG A 60 4.04 4.27 -14.78
C ARG A 60 2.83 3.50 -15.29
N HIS A 61 2.05 2.93 -14.36
CA HIS A 61 0.86 2.11 -14.58
C HIS A 61 -0.25 2.61 -13.66
N PRO A 62 -0.98 3.68 -14.04
CA PRO A 62 -1.97 4.33 -13.18
C PRO A 62 -3.11 3.42 -12.72
N ASP A 63 -3.45 2.42 -13.52
CA ASP A 63 -4.39 1.34 -13.24
C ASP A 63 -3.93 0.43 -12.09
N LEU A 64 -2.63 0.36 -11.84
CA LEU A 64 -2.03 -0.40 -10.73
C LEU A 64 -1.77 0.46 -9.49
N HIS A 65 -2.04 1.77 -9.53
CA HIS A 65 -1.72 2.64 -8.39
C HIS A 65 -2.49 2.19 -7.14
N PRO A 66 -1.82 1.75 -6.07
CA PRO A 66 -2.46 1.10 -4.91
C PRO A 66 -3.41 1.98 -4.12
N ASP A 67 -3.28 3.29 -4.26
CA ASP A 67 -4.15 4.27 -3.60
C ASP A 67 -5.11 4.97 -4.59
N TYR A 68 -5.02 4.65 -5.89
CA TYR A 68 -5.93 5.17 -6.93
C TYR A 68 -6.66 3.99 -7.57
N LEU A 69 -6.64 3.87 -8.90
CA LEU A 69 -7.40 2.91 -9.69
C LEU A 69 -7.11 1.43 -9.33
N GLY A 70 -5.94 1.15 -8.76
CA GLY A 70 -5.52 -0.18 -8.34
C GLY A 70 -5.85 -0.53 -6.89
N ILE A 71 -6.56 0.33 -6.14
CA ILE A 71 -6.77 0.16 -4.69
C ILE A 71 -7.42 -1.17 -4.31
N GLU A 72 -8.39 -1.62 -5.08
CA GLU A 72 -9.08 -2.88 -4.79
C GLU A 72 -8.25 -4.10 -5.17
N THR A 73 -7.55 -4.03 -6.32
CA THR A 73 -6.56 -5.04 -6.70
C THR A 73 -5.50 -5.18 -5.61
N TYR A 74 -5.00 -4.06 -5.09
CA TYR A 74 -4.02 -4.05 -4.02
C TYR A 74 -4.58 -4.58 -2.69
N ALA A 75 -5.80 -4.18 -2.32
CA ALA A 75 -6.47 -4.69 -1.14
C ALA A 75 -6.67 -6.21 -1.22
N ASN A 76 -7.05 -6.73 -2.38
CA ASN A 76 -7.19 -8.16 -2.62
C ASN A 76 -5.86 -8.90 -2.47
N MET A 77 -4.76 -8.35 -3.01
CA MET A 77 -3.42 -8.90 -2.78
C MET A 77 -3.07 -8.95 -1.29
N GLN A 78 -3.37 -7.89 -0.53
CA GLN A 78 -3.14 -7.87 0.92
C GLN A 78 -3.98 -8.93 1.65
N GLN A 79 -5.25 -9.09 1.28
CA GLN A 79 -6.14 -10.07 1.90
C GLN A 79 -5.68 -11.50 1.65
N LYS A 80 -5.20 -11.83 0.45
CA LYS A 80 -4.59 -13.14 0.13
C LYS A 80 -3.46 -13.51 1.11
N PHE A 81 -2.67 -12.54 1.55
CA PHE A 81 -1.58 -12.76 2.51
C PHE A 81 -2.04 -12.79 3.98
N LYS A 82 -3.20 -12.21 4.28
CA LYS A 82 -3.82 -12.26 5.62
C LYS A 82 -4.62 -13.55 5.82
N LEU A 83 -5.31 -14.00 4.77
CA LEU A 83 -6.24 -15.14 4.76
C LEU A 83 -6.07 -15.88 3.42
N PRO A 84 -5.40 -17.04 3.39
CA PRO A 84 -5.14 -17.79 2.15
C PRO A 84 -6.41 -18.17 1.36
N ASP A 85 -7.55 -18.31 2.04
CA ASP A 85 -8.85 -18.71 1.47
C ASP A 85 -9.81 -17.52 1.23
N TYR A 86 -9.30 -16.27 1.21
CA TYR A 86 -10.16 -15.10 1.01
C TYR A 86 -10.77 -15.09 -0.41
N PRO A 87 -12.11 -14.99 -0.56
CA PRO A 87 -12.74 -14.97 -1.87
C PRO A 87 -12.38 -13.67 -2.60
N ILE A 88 -11.63 -13.80 -3.70
CA ILE A 88 -11.28 -12.68 -4.57
C ILE A 88 -12.48 -12.38 -5.47
N ALA A 89 -13.28 -11.39 -5.08
CA ALA A 89 -14.32 -10.83 -5.93
C ALA A 89 -13.74 -9.69 -6.79
N PRO A 90 -14.19 -9.54 -8.05
CA PRO A 90 -13.81 -8.39 -8.87
C PRO A 90 -14.32 -7.08 -8.24
N PRO A 91 -13.66 -5.95 -8.55
CA PRO A 91 -14.06 -4.66 -8.03
C PRO A 91 -15.52 -4.29 -8.21
N SER A 92 -16.15 -3.75 -7.16
CA SER A 92 -17.47 -3.13 -7.31
C SER A 92 -17.35 -1.80 -8.05
N GLN A 93 -18.37 -1.42 -8.83
CA GLN A 93 -18.38 -0.14 -9.53
C GLN A 93 -18.22 1.07 -8.58
N GLU A 94 -18.82 1.00 -7.39
CA GLU A 94 -18.69 2.01 -6.34
C GLU A 94 -17.24 2.14 -5.84
N SER A 95 -16.53 1.02 -5.68
CA SER A 95 -15.12 1.01 -5.29
C SER A 95 -14.25 1.65 -6.36
N ILE A 96 -14.51 1.37 -7.64
CA ILE A 96 -13.81 1.97 -8.78
C ILE A 96 -14.03 3.49 -8.78
N GLU A 97 -15.25 3.96 -8.56
CA GLU A 97 -15.56 5.39 -8.52
C GLU A 97 -14.88 6.13 -7.35
N LYS A 98 -14.85 5.51 -6.16
CA LYS A 98 -14.10 6.04 -5.00
C LYS A 98 -12.60 6.11 -5.28
N ALA A 99 -12.04 5.09 -5.90
CA ALA A 99 -10.65 5.01 -6.31
C ALA A 99 -10.28 6.14 -7.29
N ILE A 100 -11.11 6.36 -8.31
CA ILE A 100 -10.98 7.46 -9.27
C ILE A 100 -11.02 8.82 -8.55
N ALA A 101 -12.03 9.03 -7.70
CA ALA A 101 -12.22 10.29 -6.99
C ALA A 101 -11.05 10.61 -6.05
N LEU A 102 -10.51 9.60 -5.35
CA LEU A 102 -9.32 9.74 -4.51
C LEU A 102 -8.09 10.10 -5.34
N GLY A 103 -7.89 9.45 -6.48
CA GLY A 103 -6.80 9.78 -7.41
C GLY A 103 -6.85 11.20 -7.94
N ILE A 104 -8.04 11.69 -8.33
CA ILE A 104 -8.23 13.10 -8.74
C ILE A 104 -7.88 14.05 -7.59
N ARG A 105 -8.35 13.77 -6.37
CA ARG A 105 -8.11 14.60 -5.19
C ARG A 105 -6.62 14.70 -4.86
N MET A 106 -5.90 13.58 -4.89
CA MET A 106 -4.47 13.54 -4.55
C MET A 106 -3.59 14.17 -5.62
N LYS A 107 -3.89 13.96 -6.92
CA LYS A 107 -3.22 14.67 -8.02
C LYS A 107 -3.31 16.19 -7.85
N ASN A 108 -4.52 16.69 -7.59
CA ASN A 108 -4.77 18.12 -7.37
C ASN A 108 -4.09 18.68 -6.11
N ALA A 109 -3.74 17.84 -5.14
CA ALA A 109 -2.98 18.25 -3.95
C ALA A 109 -1.47 18.29 -4.19
N ARG A 110 -0.97 17.51 -5.16
CA ARG A 110 0.45 17.45 -5.53
C ARG A 110 0.86 18.57 -6.49
N ASP A 111 -0.09 19.06 -7.28
CA ASP A 111 0.10 20.14 -8.26
C ASP A 111 -0.08 21.57 -7.66
N LYS A 112 -0.24 21.68 -6.33
CA LYS A 112 -0.37 22.94 -5.58
C LYS A 112 0.86 23.19 -4.71
#